data_AF-A0A2N5IVJ8-F1
#
_entry.id   AF-A0A2N5IVJ8-F1
#
_cell.length_a   1.000
_cell.length_b   1.000
_cell.length_c   1.000
_cell.angle_alpha   90.00
_cell.angle_beta   90.00
_cell.angle_gamma   90.00
#
_symmetry.space_group_name_H-M   'P 1'
#
loop_
_entity.id
_entity.type
_entity.pdbx_description
1 polymer ?
#
loop_
_entity_poly.entity_id
_entity_poly.type
_entity_poly.pdbx_seq_one_letter_code
_entity_poly.pdbx_strand_id
1 'polypeptide(L)'
;MEDEAIMTTEEMMKLAERCLSIVSTLDTDIESCAQDALTAGEPESAIADALDIAYSHPELYAKFPDEVYELAKDSDSKHFFFT
;
A
#
# COMPACT_ATOMS: atom_id res chain seq x y z
N MET A 1 -7.67 21.21 -19.90
CA MET A 1 -6.67 20.90 -18.87
C MET A 1 -7.17 19.64 -18.25
N GLU A 2 -6.51 18.54 -18.58
CA GLU A 2 -6.76 17.25 -17.94
C GLU A 2 -6.44 17.45 -16.46
N ASP A 3 -7.45 17.37 -15.61
CA ASP A 3 -7.24 17.21 -14.18
C ASP A 3 -6.48 15.88 -14.00
N GLU A 4 -5.16 15.96 -13.88
CA GLU A 4 -4.38 14.91 -13.22
C GLU A 4 -5.01 14.76 -11.83
N ALA A 5 -5.83 13.72 -11.67
CA ALA A 5 -6.39 13.36 -10.38
C ALA A 5 -5.24 12.85 -9.50
N ILE A 6 -4.48 13.78 -8.94
CA ILE A 6 -3.55 13.50 -7.85
C ILE A 6 -4.41 12.99 -6.71
N MET A 7 -4.36 11.69 -6.46
CA MET A 7 -5.06 11.04 -5.36
C MET A 7 -4.70 11.78 -4.07
N THR A 8 -5.71 12.24 -3.34
CA THR A 8 -5.48 13.03 -2.13
C THR A 8 -4.93 12.14 -1.01
N THR A 9 -4.25 12.74 -0.02
CA THR A 9 -3.73 11.99 1.13
C THR A 9 -4.85 11.23 1.86
N GLU A 10 -6.05 11.78 1.96
CA GLU A 10 -7.20 11.08 2.55
C GLU A 10 -7.65 9.86 1.75
N GLU A 11 -7.57 9.93 0.42
CA GLU A 11 -7.89 8.80 -0.46
C GLU A 11 -6.82 7.72 -0.36
N MET A 12 -5.54 8.10 -0.29
CA MET A 12 -4.45 7.14 -0.04
C MET A 12 -4.57 6.47 1.33
N MET A 13 -4.94 7.22 2.38
CA MET A 13 -5.17 6.65 3.71
C MET A 13 -6.29 5.60 3.69
N LYS A 14 -7.41 5.90 3.02
CA LYS A 14 -8.49 4.92 2.84
C LYS A 14 -8.07 3.73 1.99
N LEU A 15 -7.23 3.94 0.98
CA LEU A 15 -6.70 2.87 0.15
C LEU A 15 -5.81 1.93 0.97
N ALA A 16 -4.91 2.50 1.76
CA ALA A 16 -4.02 1.78 2.67
C ALA A 16 -4.80 0.96 3.72
N GLU A 17 -5.83 1.55 4.34
CA GLU A 17 -6.73 0.82 5.26
C GLU A 17 -7.42 -0.37 4.58
N ARG A 18 -7.89 -0.20 3.34
CA ARG A 18 -8.51 -1.31 2.58
C ARG A 18 -7.49 -2.40 2.25
N CYS A 19 -6.26 -2.04 1.91
CA CYS A 19 -5.17 -2.99 1.67
C CYS A 19 -4.87 -3.80 2.93
N LEU A 20 -4.72 -3.14 4.08
CA LEU A 20 -4.48 -3.82 5.35
C LEU A 20 -5.62 -4.74 5.76
N SER A 21 -6.87 -4.36 5.48
CA SER A 21 -8.01 -5.25 5.74
C SER A 21 -7.96 -6.55 4.90
N ILE A 22 -7.35 -6.54 3.71
CA ILE A 22 -7.22 -7.74 2.86
C ILE A 22 -6.21 -8.72 3.47
N VAL A 23 -5.13 -8.20 4.04
CA VAL A 23 -4.02 -8.99 4.60
C VAL A 23 -4.10 -9.16 6.12
N SER A 24 -5.17 -8.66 6.75
CA SER A 24 -5.33 -8.75 8.20
C SER A 24 -5.26 -10.19 8.71
N THR A 25 -4.72 -10.35 9.91
CA THR A 25 -4.49 -11.62 10.63
C THR A 25 -3.42 -12.54 10.05
N LEU A 26 -2.64 -12.08 9.07
CA LEU A 26 -1.60 -12.90 8.43
C LEU A 26 -0.22 -12.66 9.04
N ASP A 27 0.10 -11.40 9.32
CA ASP A 27 1.36 -11.01 9.92
C ASP A 27 1.14 -9.83 10.86
N THR A 28 1.06 -10.12 12.15
CA THR A 28 0.79 -9.11 13.18
C THR A 28 1.92 -8.11 13.36
N ASP A 29 3.16 -8.47 13.02
CA ASP A 29 4.30 -7.58 13.16
C ASP A 29 4.25 -6.53 12.04
N ILE A 30 4.01 -6.98 10.80
CA ILE A 30 3.86 -6.09 9.64
C ILE A 30 2.57 -5.26 9.75
N GLU A 31 1.46 -5.83 10.23
CA GLU A 31 0.24 -5.07 10.50
C GLU A 31 0.46 -3.94 11.51
N SER A 32 1.29 -4.17 12.54
CA SER A 32 1.66 -3.13 13.51
C SER A 32 2.48 -2.02 12.85
N CYS A 33 3.48 -2.38 12.03
CA CYS A 33 4.29 -1.42 11.28
C CYS A 33 3.42 -0.56 10.34
N ALA A 34 2.49 -1.18 9.63
CA ALA A 34 1.60 -0.46 8.72
C ALA A 34 0.62 0.47 9.45
N GLN A 35 0.15 0.10 10.64
CA GLN A 35 -0.66 0.98 11.49
C GLN A 35 0.14 2.20 12.01
N ASP A 36 1.41 2.00 12.35
CA ASP A 36 2.31 3.09 12.74
C ASP A 36 2.55 4.03 11.55
N ALA A 37 2.75 3.49 10.35
CA ALA A 37 2.90 4.27 9.11
C ALA A 37 1.64 5.10 8.79
N LEU A 38 0.45 4.52 8.93
CA LEU A 38 -0.81 5.28 8.82
C LEU A 38 -0.90 6.41 9.84
N THR A 39 -0.52 6.15 11.08
CA THR A 39 -0.53 7.16 12.16
C THR A 39 0.48 8.28 11.89
N ALA A 40 1.61 7.96 11.26
CA ALA A 40 2.63 8.92 10.84
C ALA A 40 2.23 9.74 9.59
N GLY A 41 1.14 9.36 8.90
CA GLY A 41 0.73 9.99 7.64
C GLY A 41 1.51 9.50 6.42
N GLU A 42 2.04 8.27 6.48
CA GLU A 42 2.79 7.59 5.42
C GLU A 42 1.98 6.41 4.83
N PRO A 43 0.84 6.66 4.16
CA PRO A 43 -0.03 5.60 3.65
C PRO A 43 0.64 4.75 2.56
N GLU A 44 1.59 5.30 1.82
CA GLU A 44 2.37 4.59 0.80
C GLU A 44 3.18 3.44 1.42
N SER A 45 3.76 3.68 2.61
CA SER A 45 4.51 2.65 3.35
C SER A 45 3.57 1.55 3.85
N ALA A 46 2.39 1.93 4.37
CA ALA A 46 1.38 0.95 4.79
C ALA A 46 0.86 0.09 3.63
N ILE A 47 0.76 0.65 2.42
CA ILE A 47 0.42 -0.10 1.20
C ILE A 47 1.54 -1.05 0.81
N ALA A 48 2.80 -0.60 0.87
CA ALA A 48 3.96 -1.44 0.57
C ALA A 48 4.05 -2.64 1.53
N ASP A 49 3.86 -2.42 2.83
CA ASP A 49 3.80 -3.47 3.85
C ASP A 49 2.68 -4.48 3.57
N ALA A 50 1.49 -3.99 3.20
CA ALA A 50 0.39 -4.87 2.82
C ALA A 50 0.68 -5.69 1.56
N LEU A 51 1.37 -5.10 0.58
CA LEU A 51 1.78 -5.80 -0.63
C LEU A 51 2.86 -6.85 -0.36
N ASP A 52 3.77 -6.60 0.58
CA ASP A 52 4.81 -7.56 0.98
C ASP A 52 4.19 -8.83 1.60
N ILE A 53 3.19 -8.67 2.47
CA ILE A 53 2.39 -9.79 2.99
C ILE A 53 1.70 -10.52 1.84
N ALA A 54 1.02 -9.76 0.96
CA ALA A 54 0.27 -10.33 -0.15
C ALA A 54 1.15 -11.01 -1.21
N TYR A 55 2.44 -10.67 -1.31
CA TYR A 55 3.38 -11.30 -2.23
C TYR A 55 3.52 -12.81 -1.98
N SER A 56 3.47 -13.21 -0.72
CA SER A 56 3.48 -14.62 -0.31
C SER A 56 2.12 -15.32 -0.45
N HIS A 57 1.06 -14.56 -0.76
CA HIS A 57 -0.34 -15.00 -0.83
C HIS A 57 -1.02 -14.52 -2.13
N PRO A 58 -0.78 -15.20 -3.27
CA PRO A 58 -1.30 -14.78 -4.57
C PRO A 58 -2.83 -14.59 -4.63
N GLU A 59 -3.56 -15.37 -3.83
CA GLU A 59 -5.02 -15.30 -3.69
C GLU A 59 -5.51 -14.01 -3.03
N LEU A 60 -4.64 -13.34 -2.26
CA LEU A 60 -4.92 -12.05 -1.63
C LEU A 60 -4.46 -10.90 -2.51
N TYR A 61 -3.32 -11.05 -3.18
CA TYR A 61 -2.81 -10.09 -4.15
C TYR A 61 -3.86 -9.77 -5.23
N ALA A 62 -4.59 -10.78 -5.71
CA ALA A 62 -5.69 -10.61 -6.67
C ALA A 62 -6.91 -9.81 -6.15
N LYS A 63 -6.99 -9.55 -4.83
CA LYS A 63 -8.08 -8.77 -4.21
C LYS A 63 -7.69 -7.30 -4.00
N PHE A 64 -6.43 -6.94 -4.26
CA PHE A 64 -5.99 -5.55 -4.10
C PHE A 64 -6.67 -4.65 -5.14
N PRO A 65 -6.99 -3.40 -4.77
CA PRO A 65 -7.55 -2.42 -5.70
C PRO A 65 -6.57 -2.09 -6.83
N ASP A 66 -7.08 -1.83 -8.03
CA ASP A 66 -6.27 -1.51 -9.22
C ASP A 66 -5.41 -0.24 -9.00
N GLU A 67 -5.90 0.68 -8.16
CA GLU A 67 -5.22 1.95 -7.82
C GLU A 67 -3.86 1.72 -7.15
N VAL A 68 -3.69 0.59 -6.43
CA VAL A 68 -2.42 0.23 -5.79
C VAL A 68 -1.35 -0.10 -6.84
N TYR A 69 -1.74 -0.70 -7.96
CA TYR A 69 -0.82 -1.04 -9.04
C TYR A 69 -0.36 0.19 -9.81
N GLU A 70 -1.19 1.21 -9.92
CA GLU A 70 -0.79 2.49 -10.51
C GLU A 70 0.19 3.24 -9.59
N LEU A 71 -0.03 3.23 -8.27
CA LEU A 71 0.95 3.75 -7.30
C LEU A 71 2.30 3.04 -7.35
N ALA A 72 2.29 1.71 -7.50
CA ALA A 72 3.53 0.93 -7.64
C ALA A 72 4.29 1.24 -8.94
N LYS A 73 3.59 1.71 -9.99
CA LYS A 73 4.21 2.15 -11.25
C LYS A 73 4.71 3.59 -11.19
N ASP A 74 4.04 4.45 -10.42
CA ASP A 74 4.33 5.88 -10.30
C ASP A 74 5.40 6.17 -9.24
N SER A 75 5.61 5.24 -8.30
CA SER A 75 6.82 5.25 -7.49
C SER A 75 8.02 5.16 -8.42
N ASP A 76 8.80 6.23 -8.48
CA ASP A 76 10.11 6.36 -9.10
C ASP A 76 11.07 5.35 -8.43
N SER A 77 10.79 4.07 -8.66
CA SER A 77 11.31 2.85 -8.04
C SER A 77 12.69 2.53 -8.61
N LYS A 78 13.52 3.57 -8.77
CA LYS A 78 14.91 3.45 -9.13
C LYS A 78 15.84 3.57 -7.92
N HIS A 79 15.33 3.87 -6.72
CA HIS A 79 16.20 4.14 -5.58
C HIS A 79 16.22 3.15 -4.42
N PHE A 80 15.29 2.19 -4.30
CA PHE A 80 15.23 1.31 -3.12
C PHE A 80 15.56 -0.18 -3.34
N PHE A 81 15.83 -0.63 -4.56
CA PHE A 81 16.13 -2.05 -4.84
C PHE A 81 17.62 -2.43 -4.99
N PHE A 82 18.56 -1.54 -4.68
CA PHE A 82 19.99 -1.88 -4.63
C PHE A 82 20.73 -1.08 -3.55
N THR A 83 20.74 -1.60 -2.32
CA THR A 83 21.88 -1.53 -1.39
C THR A 83 21.73 -2.58 -0.31
#